data_AF-A0A9Q0Z3D4-F1
#
_entry.id   AF-A0A9Q0Z3D4-F1
#
_cell.length_a   1.000
_cell.length_b   1.000
_cell.length_c   1.000
_cell.angle_alpha   90.00
_cell.angle_beta   90.00
_cell.angle_gamma   90.00
#
_symmetry.space_group_name_H-M   'P 1'
#
loop_
_entity.id
_entity.type
_entity.pdbx_description
1 polymer ?
#
loop_
_entity_poly.entity_id
_entity_poly.type
_entity_poly.pdbx_seq_one_letter_code
_entity_poly.pdbx_strand_id
1 'polypeptide(L)'
;MVLSCHHPWTQASQLQLSRFRFIKCLQISIALRSHHHRTGRSMEHLTLIINVDPPVRVSPSQFPDTSGLPVNKPAVASWQVVCNITHPKGVSPRCCVSFSAYYNDSVIPCNTCACGCPSNTALTCSATAPAVLLPPQALLVPYENRTAMSVAWSALKHREVPNPFPCADNCGVSINWHLFTDYNRGWSARITVFNWQETSFPDWFAAVQLDKAAAGFEAMYSFNGTMLEMDGVNNTILMEGLPGLNYLVAETDGANPQKDPRVPGKQQTVISFTKKNIPGVNIAAGDGFPTKVFFNGEECSLPSIYPTSNSNGKGSAMILSTLLAALVLLLIQQ
;
A
#
# COMPACT_ATOMS: atom_id res chain seq x y z
N MET A 1 -24.87 -6.34 6.46
CA MET A 1 -23.79 -7.30 6.74
C MET A 1 -23.57 -7.32 8.25
N VAL A 2 -23.82 -8.44 8.93
CA VAL A 2 -23.60 -8.60 10.37
C VAL A 2 -22.21 -9.22 10.52
N LEU A 3 -21.22 -8.45 10.97
CA LEU A 3 -19.85 -8.92 11.19
C LEU A 3 -19.64 -9.15 12.68
N SER A 4 -19.44 -10.41 13.07
CA SER A 4 -19.04 -10.82 14.42
C SER A 4 -17.53 -11.07 14.41
N CYS A 5 -16.76 -10.33 15.21
CA CYS A 5 -15.33 -10.57 15.41
C CYS A 5 -15.04 -10.89 16.89
N HIS A 6 -14.25 -11.94 17.12
CA HIS A 6 -13.70 -12.34 18.43
C HIS A 6 -12.18 -12.19 18.37
N HIS A 7 -11.57 -11.37 19.23
CA HIS A 7 -10.20 -11.61 19.74
C HIS A 7 -9.91 -10.73 20.98
N PRO A 8 -9.05 -11.18 21.92
CA PRO A 8 -8.79 -10.53 23.21
C PRO A 8 -7.54 -9.65 23.19
N TRP A 9 -7.60 -8.44 23.77
CA TRP A 9 -6.40 -7.74 24.22
C TRP A 9 -6.57 -7.10 25.60
N THR A 10 -5.51 -7.27 26.38
CA THR A 10 -5.27 -6.97 27.79
C THR A 10 -5.08 -5.47 28.08
N GLN A 11 -5.43 -5.09 29.33
CA GLN A 11 -5.45 -3.74 29.90
C GLN A 11 -4.14 -2.92 29.79
N ALA A 12 -4.29 -1.63 29.51
CA ALA A 12 -3.45 -0.57 30.09
C ALA A 12 -4.34 0.62 30.51
N SER A 13 -4.04 1.11 31.69
CA SER A 13 -4.80 2.06 32.53
C SER A 13 -4.68 3.53 32.11
N GLN A 14 -5.78 4.28 32.31
CA GLN A 14 -5.88 5.70 32.69
C GLN A 14 -4.90 6.71 32.05
N LEU A 15 -5.35 7.46 31.04
CA LEU A 15 -5.46 8.95 30.97
C LEU A 15 -5.77 9.39 29.53
N GLN A 16 -6.41 10.56 29.38
CA GLN A 16 -6.63 11.32 28.13
C GLN A 16 -7.80 10.89 27.22
N LEU A 17 -9.02 11.14 27.72
CA LEU A 17 -10.19 11.42 26.87
C LEU A 17 -10.13 12.86 26.35
N SER A 18 -9.35 13.09 25.30
CA SER A 18 -9.58 14.21 24.37
C SER A 18 -8.92 13.88 23.04
N ARG A 19 -9.69 13.91 21.94
CA ARG A 19 -9.30 13.60 20.53
C ARG A 19 -9.31 12.12 20.13
N PHE A 20 -10.51 11.53 20.03
CA PHE A 20 -10.73 10.39 19.12
C PHE A 20 -11.43 10.90 17.86
N ARG A 21 -10.64 11.16 16.81
CA ARG A 21 -11.11 11.30 15.41
C ARG A 21 -10.47 10.20 14.58
N PHE A 22 -10.95 8.97 14.73
CA PHE A 22 -10.81 7.90 13.74
C PHE A 22 -11.94 6.91 14.02
N ILE A 23 -13.04 7.00 13.26
CA ILE A 23 -14.11 6.00 13.30
C ILE A 23 -13.64 4.84 12.42
N LYS A 24 -12.90 3.90 13.02
CA LYS A 24 -12.82 2.53 12.51
C LYS A 24 -14.24 1.96 12.62
N CYS A 25 -14.85 1.50 11.53
CA CYS A 25 -16.01 0.60 11.65
C CYS A 25 -15.48 -0.80 12.06
N LEU A 26 -14.93 -0.84 13.28
CA LEU A 26 -14.48 -2.00 14.04
C LEU A 26 -14.92 -1.66 15.47
N GLN A 27 -15.88 -2.42 16.02
CA GLN A 27 -16.58 -2.19 17.30
C GLN A 27 -15.82 -1.31 18.32
N ILE A 28 -16.27 -0.06 18.53
CA ILE A 28 -15.91 0.73 19.71
C ILE A 28 -17.06 0.58 20.73
N SER A 29 -16.81 -0.19 21.79
CA SER A 29 -17.68 -0.22 22.97
C SER A 29 -17.46 1.07 23.78
N ILE A 30 -18.38 2.03 23.69
CA ILE A 30 -18.33 3.28 24.46
C ILE A 30 -18.95 3.04 25.85
N ALA A 31 -18.12 3.03 26.90
CA ALA A 31 -18.58 3.18 28.27
C ALA A 31 -18.46 4.66 28.70
N LEU A 32 -19.58 5.29 29.07
CA LEU A 32 -19.62 6.69 29.51
C LEU A 32 -19.32 6.82 31.01
N ARG A 33 -18.37 7.70 31.37
CA ARG A 33 -18.34 8.38 32.68
C ARG A 33 -18.01 9.86 32.47
N SER A 34 -18.83 10.72 33.08
CA SER A 34 -18.85 12.19 32.96
C SER A 34 -17.64 12.88 33.60
N HIS A 35 -17.06 13.91 32.95
CA HIS A 35 -16.81 15.25 33.52
C HIS A 35 -16.23 16.26 32.48
N HIS A 36 -16.57 17.55 32.65
CA HIS A 36 -16.32 18.76 31.83
C HIS A 36 -14.85 19.18 31.57
N HIS A 37 -14.50 19.63 30.34
CA HIS A 37 -14.20 21.04 29.95
C HIS A 37 -13.71 21.19 28.47
N ARG A 38 -14.06 22.33 27.83
CA ARG A 38 -13.74 22.78 26.44
C ARG A 38 -12.27 23.24 26.29
N THR A 39 -11.56 23.19 25.16
CA THR A 39 -11.72 23.90 23.85
C THR A 39 -10.63 23.43 22.85
N GLY A 40 -10.87 23.47 21.53
CA GLY A 40 -9.82 23.25 20.50
C GLY A 40 -10.35 23.24 19.05
N ARG A 41 -9.70 24.03 18.18
CA ARG A 41 -10.07 24.46 16.81
C ARG A 41 -10.38 23.37 15.76
N SER A 42 -11.18 23.80 14.78
CA SER A 42 -11.59 23.14 13.53
C SER A 42 -10.44 22.52 12.73
N MET A 43 -10.62 21.28 12.27
CA MET A 43 -9.82 20.64 11.24
C MET A 43 -10.80 20.13 10.18
N GLU A 44 -10.77 20.79 9.02
CA GLU A 44 -11.61 20.54 7.85
C GLU A 44 -11.14 19.29 7.08
N HIS A 45 -12.12 18.56 6.55
CA HIS A 45 -12.05 17.62 5.42
C HIS A 45 -11.28 16.29 5.58
N LEU A 46 -11.91 15.33 6.28
CA LEU A 46 -11.97 13.94 5.82
C LEU A 46 -13.29 13.78 5.03
N THR A 47 -13.21 13.59 3.72
CA THR A 47 -14.39 13.35 2.88
C THR A 47 -14.55 11.85 2.62
N LEU A 48 -14.76 11.09 3.68
CA LEU A 48 -15.53 9.85 3.60
C LEU A 48 -16.89 10.21 4.20
N ILE A 49 -17.94 10.25 3.37
CA ILE A 49 -19.29 10.37 3.90
C ILE A 49 -19.65 8.97 4.40
N ILE A 50 -19.38 8.75 5.67
CA ILE A 50 -19.83 7.57 6.39
C ILE A 50 -21.23 7.92 6.89
N ASN A 51 -22.25 7.38 6.23
CA ASN A 51 -23.59 7.45 6.79
C ASN A 51 -23.67 6.41 7.90
N VAL A 52 -23.76 6.89 9.13
CA VAL A 52 -23.85 6.05 10.32
C VAL A 52 -25.33 5.91 10.65
N ASP A 53 -25.88 4.71 10.48
CA ASP A 53 -27.24 4.44 10.93
C ASP A 53 -27.31 4.55 12.47
N PRO A 54 -28.47 4.95 13.04
CA PRO A 54 -28.63 5.02 14.48
C PRO A 54 -28.22 3.70 15.16
N PRO A 55 -27.42 3.75 16.26
CA PRO A 55 -26.96 2.55 16.93
C PRO A 55 -28.15 1.73 17.47
N VAL A 56 -28.19 0.45 17.14
CA VAL A 56 -29.21 -0.49 17.63
C VAL A 56 -28.64 -1.24 18.83
N ARG A 57 -29.36 -1.25 19.95
CA ARG A 57 -28.94 -2.02 21.13
C ARG A 57 -29.03 -3.52 20.83
N VAL A 58 -27.95 -4.24 21.09
CA VAL A 58 -27.85 -5.69 20.90
C VAL A 58 -27.51 -6.37 22.23
N SER A 59 -27.57 -7.70 22.23
CA SER A 59 -27.17 -8.54 23.36
C SER A 59 -25.73 -8.23 23.78
N PRO A 60 -25.44 -8.15 25.10
CA PRO A 60 -24.09 -7.97 25.61
C PRO A 60 -23.06 -8.91 24.99
N SER A 61 -22.05 -8.33 24.34
CA SER A 61 -20.88 -9.06 23.84
C SER A 61 -20.05 -9.54 25.03
N GLN A 62 -19.51 -10.74 24.94
CA GLN A 62 -18.62 -11.29 25.95
C GLN A 62 -17.17 -11.09 25.55
N PHE A 63 -16.30 -10.71 26.49
CA PHE A 63 -14.88 -10.56 26.26
C PHE A 63 -14.08 -11.37 27.29
N PRO A 64 -12.90 -11.90 26.92
CA PRO A 64 -12.10 -12.71 27.83
C PRO A 64 -11.59 -11.88 29.01
N ASP A 65 -11.60 -12.45 30.22
CA ASP A 65 -11.11 -11.75 31.40
C ASP A 65 -9.59 -11.53 31.32
N THR A 66 -9.16 -10.29 31.58
CA THR A 66 -7.74 -9.90 31.55
C THR A 66 -6.93 -10.48 32.72
N SER A 67 -7.61 -11.11 33.69
CA SER A 67 -7.00 -11.75 34.86
C SER A 67 -6.41 -13.14 34.58
N GLY A 68 -6.59 -13.71 33.38
CA GLY A 68 -6.13 -15.05 33.01
C GLY A 68 -7.05 -16.19 33.47
N LEU A 69 -8.18 -15.88 34.09
CA LEU A 69 -9.24 -16.85 34.38
C LEU A 69 -10.04 -17.15 33.09
N PRO A 70 -10.43 -18.42 32.84
CA PRO A 70 -11.21 -18.81 31.66
C PRO A 70 -12.70 -18.43 31.83
N VAL A 71 -12.95 -17.17 32.16
CA VAL A 71 -14.29 -16.61 32.38
C VAL A 71 -14.46 -15.47 31.40
N ASN A 72 -15.48 -15.55 30.55
CA ASN A 72 -15.84 -14.44 29.68
C ASN A 72 -16.72 -13.45 30.47
N LYS A 73 -16.37 -12.17 30.48
CA LYS A 73 -17.16 -11.11 31.11
C LYS A 73 -18.12 -10.49 30.09
N PRO A 74 -19.42 -10.36 30.40
CA PRO A 74 -20.34 -9.67 29.53
C PRO A 74 -20.12 -8.15 29.60
N ALA A 75 -20.25 -7.47 28.46
CA ALA A 75 -20.32 -6.01 28.41
C ALA A 75 -21.58 -5.51 29.13
N VAL A 76 -21.53 -4.29 29.70
CA VAL A 76 -22.71 -3.69 30.35
C VAL A 76 -23.84 -3.44 29.34
N ALA A 77 -23.47 -3.09 28.10
CA ALA A 77 -24.36 -3.02 26.95
C ALA A 77 -23.50 -3.07 25.68
N SER A 78 -24.08 -3.59 24.59
CA SER A 78 -23.45 -3.60 23.27
C SER A 78 -24.39 -2.96 22.26
N TRP A 79 -23.83 -2.16 21.36
CA TRP A 79 -24.56 -1.49 20.29
C TRP A 79 -24.01 -1.93 18.93
N GLN A 80 -24.90 -2.16 17.97
CA GLN A 80 -24.55 -2.40 16.58
C GLN A 80 -24.72 -1.10 15.80
N VAL A 81 -23.70 -0.77 15.00
CA VAL A 81 -23.70 0.40 14.12
C VAL A 81 -23.50 -0.12 12.70
N VAL A 82 -24.30 0.38 11.77
CA VAL A 82 -24.10 0.14 10.33
C VAL A 82 -23.47 1.39 9.75
N CYS A 83 -22.26 1.24 9.22
CA CYS A 83 -21.58 2.30 8.47
C CYS A 83 -21.80 2.04 6.98
N ASN A 84 -22.47 2.96 6.28
CA ASN A 84 -22.52 2.94 4.83
C ASN A 84 -21.43 3.88 4.28
N ILE A 85 -20.39 3.28 3.70
CA ILE A 85 -19.24 4.00 3.17
C ILE A 85 -19.59 4.47 1.77
N THR A 86 -19.67 5.78 1.57
CA THR A 86 -19.78 6.36 0.22
C THR A 86 -18.45 6.99 -0.19
N HIS A 87 -17.89 6.50 -1.30
CA HIS A 87 -16.73 7.10 -1.94
C HIS A 87 -17.19 8.29 -2.78
N PRO A 88 -16.81 9.54 -2.44
CA PRO A 88 -17.13 10.67 -3.30
C PRO A 88 -16.35 10.50 -4.62
N LYS A 89 -17.08 10.44 -5.74
CA LYS A 89 -16.45 10.39 -7.05
C LYS A 89 -15.62 11.67 -7.26
N GLY A 90 -14.37 11.51 -7.67
CA GLY A 90 -13.47 12.63 -7.99
C GLY A 90 -12.51 13.08 -6.88
N VAL A 91 -12.45 12.38 -5.74
CA VAL A 91 -11.42 12.62 -4.72
C VAL A 91 -10.18 11.81 -5.07
N SER A 92 -9.02 12.46 -5.15
CA SER A 92 -7.75 11.78 -5.36
C SER A 92 -7.39 10.93 -4.14
N PRO A 93 -6.82 9.72 -4.33
CA PRO A 93 -6.34 8.90 -3.21
C PRO A 93 -5.26 9.66 -2.43
N ARG A 94 -4.98 9.26 -1.18
CA ARG A 94 -3.86 9.82 -0.39
C ARG A 94 -2.62 8.92 -0.35
N CYS A 95 -2.73 7.73 -0.94
CA CYS A 95 -1.66 6.76 -1.02
C CYS A 95 -1.46 6.22 -2.43
N CYS A 96 -0.26 5.74 -2.70
CA CYS A 96 0.08 5.09 -3.96
C CYS A 96 1.03 3.91 -3.77
N VAL A 97 1.08 3.05 -4.79
CA VAL A 97 1.92 1.88 -4.84
C VAL A 97 3.00 2.04 -5.91
N SER A 98 4.18 1.50 -5.65
CA SER A 98 5.25 1.33 -6.62
C SER A 98 5.60 -0.15 -6.75
N PHE A 99 5.94 -0.58 -7.96
CA PHE A 99 6.30 -1.97 -8.25
C PHE A 99 7.78 -2.12 -8.58
N SER A 100 8.41 -3.12 -7.99
CA SER A 100 9.77 -3.53 -8.31
C SER A 100 9.89 -5.05 -8.24
N ALA A 101 10.95 -5.62 -8.82
CA ALA A 101 11.14 -7.06 -8.85
C ALA A 101 12.61 -7.43 -8.86
N TYR A 102 12.97 -8.60 -8.33
CA TYR A 102 14.36 -9.09 -8.29
C TYR A 102 15.01 -9.20 -9.69
N TYR A 103 14.21 -9.35 -10.75
CA TYR A 103 14.67 -9.47 -12.14
C TYR A 103 14.69 -8.14 -12.91
N ASN A 104 14.39 -7.01 -12.25
CA ASN A 104 14.37 -5.69 -12.86
C ASN A 104 15.14 -4.70 -11.98
N ASP A 105 16.05 -3.93 -12.58
CA ASP A 105 16.92 -2.99 -11.88
C ASP A 105 16.29 -1.60 -11.69
N SER A 106 15.05 -1.43 -12.11
CA SER A 106 14.24 -0.22 -11.96
C SER A 106 13.01 -0.46 -11.11
N VAL A 107 12.43 0.65 -10.65
CA VAL A 107 11.15 0.70 -9.98
C VAL A 107 10.16 1.41 -10.88
N ILE A 108 8.98 0.82 -11.02
CA ILE A 108 7.82 1.48 -11.59
C ILE A 108 7.20 2.32 -10.45
N PRO A 109 7.35 3.66 -10.50
CA PRO A 109 6.84 4.51 -9.44
C PRO A 109 5.32 4.61 -9.47
N CYS A 110 4.78 5.34 -8.50
CA CYS A 110 3.40 5.79 -8.54
C CYS A 110 3.10 6.58 -9.82
N ASN A 111 1.85 6.52 -10.29
CA ASN A 111 1.42 7.29 -11.45
C ASN A 111 1.59 8.79 -11.21
N THR A 112 1.84 9.53 -12.29
CA THR A 112 1.83 10.99 -12.28
C THR A 112 0.51 11.50 -11.72
N CYS A 113 0.61 12.41 -10.74
CA CYS A 113 -0.51 12.96 -10.00
C CYS A 113 -1.45 11.95 -9.35
N ALA A 114 -0.93 10.79 -8.93
CA ALA A 114 -1.71 9.76 -8.24
C ALA A 114 -2.59 10.34 -7.12
N CYS A 115 -2.07 11.27 -6.31
CA CYS A 115 -2.78 11.93 -5.21
C CYS A 115 -3.16 13.39 -5.51
N GLY A 116 -3.29 13.72 -6.80
CA GLY A 116 -3.71 15.03 -7.31
C GLY A 116 -2.58 15.83 -7.93
N CYS A 117 -2.90 16.69 -8.90
CA CYS A 117 -1.96 17.66 -9.47
C CYS A 117 -2.19 19.04 -8.83
N PRO A 118 -1.13 19.86 -8.66
CA PRO A 118 -1.29 21.30 -8.43
C PRO A 118 -2.03 21.98 -9.59
N SER A 119 -2.84 23.00 -9.28
CA SER A 119 -3.74 23.67 -10.25
C SER A 119 -3.03 24.41 -11.39
N ASN A 120 -1.73 24.70 -11.28
CA ASN A 120 -0.93 25.47 -12.26
C ASN A 120 0.23 24.66 -12.87
N THR A 121 0.02 23.38 -13.15
CA THR A 121 1.08 22.42 -13.53
C THR A 121 1.58 22.53 -14.98
N ALA A 122 0.75 22.99 -15.92
CA ALA A 122 1.04 22.93 -17.35
C ALA A 122 2.31 23.67 -17.82
N LEU A 123 2.86 24.56 -16.98
CA LEU A 123 4.09 25.33 -17.27
C LEU A 123 5.37 24.71 -16.71
N THR A 124 5.30 23.77 -15.76
CA THR A 124 6.47 23.23 -15.05
C THR A 124 6.64 21.72 -15.18
N CYS A 125 5.55 20.98 -15.30
CA CYS A 125 5.57 19.53 -15.48
C CYS A 125 4.35 19.04 -16.27
N SER A 126 4.44 17.86 -16.86
CA SER A 126 3.30 17.24 -17.53
C SER A 126 2.44 16.47 -16.53
N ALA A 127 1.17 16.85 -16.42
CA ALA A 127 0.17 16.14 -15.61
C ALA A 127 -0.27 14.79 -16.23
N THR A 128 0.04 14.56 -17.50
CA THR A 128 -0.44 13.40 -18.28
C THR A 128 0.68 12.50 -18.77
N ALA A 129 1.93 12.96 -18.72
CA ALA A 129 3.07 12.13 -19.11
C ALA A 129 3.16 10.92 -18.15
N PRO A 130 3.49 9.73 -18.66
CA PRO A 130 3.76 8.58 -17.81
C PRO A 130 4.92 8.86 -16.84
N ALA A 131 4.83 8.31 -15.63
CA ALA A 131 5.89 8.44 -14.65
C ALA A 131 7.19 7.77 -15.15
N VAL A 132 8.33 8.41 -14.91
CA VAL A 132 9.65 7.89 -15.32
C VAL A 132 10.13 6.84 -14.33
N LEU A 133 10.66 5.73 -14.85
CA LEU A 133 11.26 4.67 -14.02
C LEU A 133 12.36 5.20 -13.11
N LEU A 134 12.41 4.69 -11.90
CA LEU A 134 13.34 5.16 -10.87
C LEU A 134 14.39 4.09 -10.53
N PRO A 135 15.60 4.49 -10.12
CA PRO A 135 16.48 3.57 -9.39
C PRO A 135 15.87 3.27 -8.00
N PRO A 136 16.05 2.06 -7.43
CA PRO A 136 15.44 1.68 -6.14
C PRO A 136 15.72 2.64 -4.97
N GLN A 137 16.89 3.27 -4.96
CA GLN A 137 17.30 4.20 -3.90
C GLN A 137 16.45 5.49 -3.90
N ALA A 138 15.87 5.87 -5.04
CA ALA A 138 15.03 7.06 -5.14
C ALA A 138 13.72 6.93 -4.35
N LEU A 139 13.29 5.70 -3.99
CA LEU A 139 12.11 5.49 -3.14
C LEU A 139 12.27 6.05 -1.73
N LEU A 140 13.51 6.26 -1.27
CA LEU A 140 13.82 6.84 0.05
C LEU A 140 14.04 8.35 0.00
N VAL A 141 13.85 8.96 -1.16
CA VAL A 141 14.06 10.38 -1.40
C VAL A 141 12.70 11.04 -1.63
N PRO A 142 12.44 12.24 -1.09
CA PRO A 142 11.19 12.97 -1.33
C PRO A 142 11.05 13.30 -2.82
N TYR A 143 9.82 13.39 -3.31
CA TYR A 143 9.52 13.44 -4.74
C TYR A 143 10.29 14.56 -5.46
N GLU A 144 10.37 15.75 -4.85
CA GLU A 144 10.98 16.94 -5.43
C GLU A 144 12.44 16.70 -5.81
N ASN A 145 13.10 15.81 -5.08
CA ASN A 145 14.51 15.50 -5.24
C ASN A 145 14.75 14.22 -6.06
N ARG A 146 13.70 13.50 -6.49
CA ARG A 146 13.82 12.30 -7.34
C ARG A 146 14.16 12.63 -8.79
N THR A 147 13.82 13.82 -9.28
CA THR A 147 14.00 14.21 -10.69
C THR A 147 15.46 14.14 -11.14
N ALA A 148 16.40 14.63 -10.32
CA ALA A 148 17.82 14.54 -10.66
C ALA A 148 18.30 13.08 -10.75
N MET A 149 17.84 12.23 -9.83
CA MET A 149 18.16 10.79 -9.83
C MET A 149 17.56 10.06 -11.02
N SER A 150 16.31 10.36 -11.39
CA SER A 150 15.62 9.72 -12.52
C SER A 150 16.23 10.12 -13.85
N VAL A 151 16.62 11.39 -14.03
CA VAL A 151 17.32 11.89 -15.23
C VAL A 151 18.69 11.23 -15.34
N ALA A 152 19.49 11.25 -14.28
CA ALA A 152 20.82 10.62 -14.28
C ALA A 152 20.74 9.11 -14.55
N TRP A 153 19.78 8.42 -13.92
CA TRP A 153 19.56 6.99 -14.14
C TRP A 153 19.09 6.69 -15.56
N SER A 154 18.18 7.48 -16.11
CA SER A 154 17.68 7.31 -17.48
C SER A 154 18.79 7.50 -18.50
N ALA A 155 19.68 8.49 -18.30
CA ALA A 155 20.87 8.66 -19.11
C ALA A 155 21.79 7.42 -19.08
N LEU A 156 22.08 6.87 -17.89
CA LEU A 156 22.86 5.64 -17.74
C LEU A 156 22.19 4.42 -18.39
N LYS A 157 20.86 4.38 -18.41
CA LYS A 157 20.07 3.31 -19.02
C LYS A 157 19.70 3.56 -20.49
N HIS A 158 20.19 4.64 -21.10
CA HIS A 158 19.89 5.05 -22.47
C HIS A 158 18.37 5.14 -22.73
N ARG A 159 17.64 5.71 -21.76
CA ARG A 159 16.19 5.91 -21.83
C ARG A 159 15.89 7.38 -22.04
N GLU A 160 14.94 7.65 -22.93
CA GLU A 160 14.42 8.99 -23.12
C GLU A 160 13.56 9.41 -21.93
N VAL A 161 13.63 10.71 -21.60
CA VAL A 161 12.87 11.33 -20.53
C VAL A 161 11.94 12.37 -21.16
N PRO A 162 10.65 12.39 -20.82
CA PRO A 162 9.72 13.39 -21.34
C PRO A 162 10.13 14.82 -20.99
N ASN A 163 9.87 15.76 -21.90
CA ASN A 163 9.99 17.19 -21.67
C ASN A 163 8.68 17.88 -22.14
N PRO A 164 7.88 18.47 -21.23
CA PRO A 164 8.13 18.65 -19.80
C PRO A 164 8.12 17.34 -19.01
N PHE A 165 8.92 17.29 -17.95
CA PHE A 165 9.05 16.12 -17.06
C PHE A 165 7.68 15.82 -16.39
N PRO A 166 7.32 14.55 -16.12
CA PRO A 166 6.06 14.24 -15.44
C PRO A 166 5.99 14.87 -14.04
N CYS A 167 4.79 15.29 -13.65
CA CYS A 167 4.54 15.79 -12.31
C CYS A 167 4.69 14.69 -11.24
N ALA A 168 4.85 15.14 -9.99
CA ALA A 168 4.81 14.32 -8.78
C ALA A 168 3.62 13.38 -8.69
N ASP A 169 3.74 12.36 -7.85
CA ASP A 169 2.57 11.63 -7.34
C ASP A 169 1.77 12.43 -6.29
N ASN A 170 2.43 13.31 -5.52
CA ASN A 170 1.87 14.10 -4.40
C ASN A 170 1.24 13.25 -3.27
N CYS A 171 1.66 12.00 -3.11
CA CYS A 171 1.09 11.09 -2.13
C CYS A 171 1.79 11.18 -0.77
N GLY A 172 1.00 11.31 0.30
CA GLY A 172 1.53 11.34 1.67
C GLY A 172 1.99 9.97 2.17
N VAL A 173 1.48 8.89 1.58
CA VAL A 173 1.90 7.51 1.87
C VAL A 173 2.27 6.81 0.56
N SER A 174 3.45 6.21 0.53
CA SER A 174 3.88 5.40 -0.61
C SER A 174 4.23 3.99 -0.16
N ILE A 175 3.72 2.98 -0.87
CA ILE A 175 3.96 1.57 -0.57
C ILE A 175 4.76 0.98 -1.72
N ASN A 176 5.94 0.42 -1.44
CA ASN A 176 6.66 -0.37 -2.42
C ASN A 176 6.32 -1.86 -2.26
N TRP A 177 5.81 -2.45 -3.33
CA TRP A 177 5.65 -3.89 -3.48
C TRP A 177 6.78 -4.41 -4.36
N HIS A 178 7.75 -5.06 -3.71
CA HIS A 178 8.89 -5.65 -4.37
C HIS A 178 8.73 -7.16 -4.48
N LEU A 179 8.57 -7.69 -5.70
CA LEU A 179 8.63 -9.13 -5.93
C LEU A 179 10.04 -9.63 -5.62
N PHE A 180 10.19 -10.36 -4.51
CA PHE A 180 11.48 -10.62 -3.90
C PHE A 180 12.09 -11.95 -4.34
N THR A 181 11.30 -13.02 -4.37
CA THR A 181 11.75 -14.33 -4.88
C THR A 181 10.62 -15.02 -5.62
N ASP A 182 10.99 -15.82 -6.61
CA ASP A 182 10.08 -16.72 -7.31
C ASP A 182 10.75 -18.08 -7.56
N TYR A 183 10.23 -19.15 -6.96
CA TYR A 183 10.76 -20.51 -7.08
C TYR A 183 9.63 -21.52 -7.33
N ASN A 184 9.99 -22.79 -7.57
CA ASN A 184 9.02 -23.78 -8.03
C ASN A 184 7.86 -24.04 -7.04
N ARG A 185 8.12 -23.95 -5.74
CA ARG A 185 7.15 -24.29 -4.69
C ARG A 185 6.47 -23.07 -4.05
N GLY A 186 6.94 -21.87 -4.33
CA GLY A 186 6.49 -20.67 -3.66
C GLY A 186 7.16 -19.42 -4.19
N TRP A 187 6.77 -18.29 -3.65
CA TRP A 187 7.29 -16.98 -3.99
C TRP A 187 7.13 -16.05 -2.80
N SER A 188 7.82 -14.91 -2.83
CA SER A 188 7.69 -13.91 -1.77
C SER A 188 7.74 -12.50 -2.33
N ALA A 189 7.10 -11.58 -1.60
CA ALA A 189 7.23 -10.15 -1.83
C ALA A 189 7.73 -9.46 -0.57
N ARG A 190 8.50 -8.40 -0.76
CA ARG A 190 8.87 -7.47 0.29
C ARG A 190 7.98 -6.23 0.15
N ILE A 191 7.32 -5.88 1.24
CA ILE A 191 6.44 -4.71 1.29
C ILE A 191 7.12 -3.68 2.17
N THR A 192 7.32 -2.48 1.64
CA THR A 192 7.85 -1.34 2.40
C THR A 192 6.84 -0.22 2.38
N VAL A 193 6.38 0.20 3.55
CA VAL A 193 5.43 1.31 3.74
C VAL A 193 6.20 2.55 4.17
N PHE A 194 6.04 3.64 3.42
CA PHE A 194 6.66 4.93 3.69
C PHE A 194 5.61 5.97 4.05
N ASN A 195 5.86 6.70 5.15
CA ASN A 195 5.09 7.86 5.56
C ASN A 195 5.88 9.13 5.29
N TRP A 196 5.40 9.93 4.34
CA TRP A 196 5.92 11.24 3.96
C TRP A 196 5.17 12.39 4.62
N GLN A 197 4.26 12.10 5.56
CA GLN A 197 3.53 13.12 6.30
C GLN A 197 4.27 13.47 7.59
N GLU A 198 4.03 14.69 8.07
CA GLU A 198 4.53 15.19 9.36
C GLU A 198 3.85 14.52 10.57
N THR A 199 2.83 13.68 10.35
CA THR A 199 2.07 13.00 11.40
C THR A 199 2.28 11.49 11.33
N SER A 200 2.53 10.88 12.49
CA SER A 200 2.65 9.42 12.63
C SER A 200 1.28 8.73 12.55
N PHE A 201 1.24 7.54 11.97
CA PHE A 201 0.05 6.68 11.95
C PHE A 201 0.13 5.61 13.05
N PRO A 202 -0.62 5.77 14.17
CA PRO A 202 -0.81 4.70 15.15
C PRO A 202 -1.76 3.64 14.61
N ASP A 203 -1.54 2.38 14.99
CA ASP A 203 -2.44 1.26 14.67
C ASP A 203 -2.81 1.21 13.18
N TRP A 204 -1.80 1.51 12.34
CA TRP A 204 -1.97 1.54 10.90
C TRP A 204 -2.31 0.14 10.41
N PHE A 205 -3.17 0.09 9.40
CA PHE A 205 -3.52 -1.14 8.73
C PHE A 205 -3.55 -0.92 7.23
N ALA A 206 -3.34 -1.99 6.48
CA ALA A 206 -3.52 -1.99 5.06
C ALA A 206 -4.13 -3.31 4.61
N ALA A 207 -4.82 -3.31 3.49
CA ALA A 207 -5.39 -4.51 2.90
C ALA A 207 -4.88 -4.64 1.47
N VAL A 208 -4.44 -5.84 1.11
CA VAL A 208 -3.90 -6.12 -0.22
C VAL A 208 -4.75 -7.18 -0.87
N GLN A 209 -5.30 -6.87 -2.05
CA GLN A 209 -6.01 -7.82 -2.87
C GLN A 209 -5.07 -8.38 -3.93
N LEU A 210 -5.02 -9.70 -4.04
CA LEU A 210 -4.33 -10.43 -5.10
C LEU A 210 -5.37 -11.29 -5.83
N ASP A 211 -5.20 -11.49 -7.13
CA ASP A 211 -6.11 -12.35 -7.89
C ASP A 211 -5.81 -13.84 -7.60
N LYS A 212 -5.10 -14.51 -8.50
CA LYS A 212 -4.88 -15.97 -8.41
C LYS A 212 -3.99 -16.37 -7.24
N ALA A 213 -3.05 -15.50 -6.88
CA ALA A 213 -1.98 -15.86 -5.94
C ALA A 213 -2.39 -15.73 -4.47
N ALA A 214 -3.52 -15.06 -4.17
CA ALA A 214 -3.97 -14.84 -2.79
C ALA A 214 -4.14 -16.15 -2.01
N ALA A 215 -4.74 -17.17 -2.64
CA ALA A 215 -4.98 -18.49 -2.04
C ALA A 215 -3.69 -19.18 -1.55
N GLY A 216 -2.53 -18.70 -1.98
CA GLY A 216 -1.23 -19.24 -1.62
C GLY A 216 -0.64 -18.61 -0.36
N PHE A 217 -1.29 -17.63 0.27
CA PHE A 217 -0.73 -16.93 1.42
C PHE A 217 -0.32 -17.90 2.54
N GLU A 218 0.95 -17.85 2.94
CA GLU A 218 1.50 -18.69 4.02
C GLU A 218 1.79 -17.89 5.28
N ALA A 219 2.53 -16.79 5.16
CA ALA A 219 2.99 -16.04 6.32
C ALA A 219 3.32 -14.59 5.99
N MET A 220 3.28 -13.78 7.05
CA MET A 220 3.80 -12.42 7.11
C MET A 220 4.71 -12.31 8.32
N TYR A 221 5.93 -11.81 8.14
CA TYR A 221 6.97 -11.98 9.16
C TYR A 221 7.08 -10.83 10.17
N SER A 222 7.16 -9.58 9.67
CA SER A 222 7.37 -8.40 10.53
C SER A 222 6.09 -7.62 10.81
N PHE A 223 4.99 -8.02 10.19
CA PHE A 223 3.63 -7.52 10.38
C PHE A 223 2.72 -8.70 10.72
N ASN A 224 1.58 -8.43 11.35
CA ASN A 224 0.50 -9.40 11.44
C ASN A 224 -0.24 -9.45 10.10
N GLY A 225 -0.60 -10.65 9.64
CA GLY A 225 -1.18 -10.89 8.33
C GLY A 225 -2.33 -11.89 8.40
N THR A 226 -3.54 -11.47 8.02
CA THR A 226 -4.73 -12.32 8.09
C THR A 226 -5.45 -12.34 6.74
N MET A 227 -5.79 -13.52 6.24
CA MET A 227 -6.67 -13.66 5.07
C MET A 227 -8.10 -13.26 5.46
N LEU A 228 -8.70 -12.36 4.69
CA LEU A 228 -10.08 -11.94 4.85
C LEU A 228 -10.97 -12.64 3.82
N GLU A 229 -12.09 -13.17 4.30
CA GLU A 229 -13.19 -13.64 3.47
C GLU A 229 -14.16 -12.49 3.24
N MET A 230 -14.25 -12.02 1.99
CA MET A 230 -15.20 -10.99 1.58
C MET A 230 -16.16 -11.60 0.57
N ASP A 231 -17.46 -11.66 0.91
CA ASP A 231 -18.51 -12.23 0.06
C ASP A 231 -18.21 -13.65 -0.46
N GLY A 232 -17.59 -14.49 0.39
CA GLY A 232 -17.19 -15.86 0.05
C GLY A 232 -15.89 -15.95 -0.78
N VAL A 233 -15.16 -14.85 -0.93
CA VAL A 233 -13.90 -14.77 -1.68
C VAL A 233 -12.73 -14.47 -0.75
N ASN A 234 -11.75 -15.38 -0.72
CA ASN A 234 -10.51 -15.27 0.07
C ASN A 234 -9.37 -14.73 -0.79
N ASN A 235 -9.47 -13.45 -1.19
CA ASN A 235 -8.48 -12.81 -2.07
C ASN A 235 -7.77 -11.60 -1.44
N THR A 236 -8.15 -11.24 -0.22
CA THR A 236 -7.69 -10.02 0.45
C THR A 236 -6.94 -10.37 1.71
N ILE A 237 -5.73 -9.83 1.88
CA ILE A 237 -4.89 -10.03 3.05
C ILE A 237 -4.84 -8.72 3.82
N LEU A 238 -5.33 -8.74 5.06
CA LEU A 238 -5.18 -7.63 6.01
C LEU A 238 -3.79 -7.69 6.64
N MET A 239 -3.09 -6.58 6.62
CA MET A 239 -1.78 -6.41 7.25
C MET A 239 -1.83 -5.29 8.29
N GLU A 240 -1.26 -5.57 9.45
CA GLU A 240 -1.22 -4.66 10.60
C GLU A 240 0.16 -4.70 11.25
N GLY A 241 0.58 -3.60 11.85
CA GLY A 241 1.81 -3.60 12.63
C GLY A 241 1.70 -4.54 13.85
N LEU A 242 2.82 -5.16 14.24
CA LEU A 242 2.85 -5.99 15.44
C LEU A 242 2.55 -5.15 16.70
N PRO A 243 1.97 -5.74 17.75
CA PRO A 243 1.75 -5.03 19.02
C PRO A 243 3.06 -4.39 19.53
N GLY A 244 3.03 -3.08 19.79
CA GLY A 244 4.20 -2.31 20.21
C GLY A 244 5.10 -1.79 19.07
N LEU A 245 4.88 -2.26 17.82
CA LEU A 245 5.56 -1.81 16.59
C LEU A 245 4.56 -1.29 15.54
N ASN A 246 3.34 -1.01 15.97
CA ASN A 246 2.19 -0.55 15.20
C ASN A 246 2.17 0.96 14.90
N TYR A 247 3.31 1.65 15.05
CA TYR A 247 3.46 3.07 14.71
C TYR A 247 4.29 3.27 13.45
N LEU A 248 3.66 3.73 12.38
CA LEU A 248 4.36 4.22 11.21
C LEU A 248 4.67 5.70 11.46
N VAL A 249 5.90 5.98 11.89
CA VAL A 249 6.33 7.32 12.31
C VAL A 249 6.24 8.35 11.17
N ALA A 250 6.17 9.62 11.52
CA ALA A 250 6.24 10.73 10.58
C ALA A 250 7.58 10.80 9.83
N GLU A 251 7.61 11.57 8.74
CA GLU A 251 8.87 11.99 8.12
C GLU A 251 9.73 12.80 9.10
N THR A 252 11.05 12.71 8.96
CA THR A 252 12.01 13.46 9.78
C THR A 252 13.09 14.08 8.90
N ASP A 253 13.83 15.04 9.45
CA ASP A 253 15.00 15.58 8.75
C ASP A 253 16.06 14.49 8.52
N GLY A 254 16.84 14.67 7.44
CA GLY A 254 18.01 13.86 7.16
C GLY A 254 19.11 14.07 8.21
N ALA A 255 20.15 13.22 8.18
CA ALA A 255 21.25 13.27 9.16
C ALA A 255 21.94 14.64 9.20
N ASN A 256 22.14 15.27 8.06
CA ASN A 256 22.54 16.66 7.94
C ASN A 256 21.46 17.47 7.19
N PRO A 257 20.56 18.19 7.88
CA PRO A 257 19.45 18.90 7.25
C PRO A 257 19.86 19.96 6.20
N GLN A 258 21.13 20.38 6.18
CA GLN A 258 21.65 21.33 5.18
C GLN A 258 22.04 20.65 3.84
N LYS A 259 22.18 19.32 3.82
CA LYS A 259 22.66 18.56 2.66
C LYS A 259 21.75 17.38 2.32
N ASP A 260 21.26 16.70 3.34
CA ASP A 260 20.47 15.48 3.22
C ASP A 260 18.98 15.84 3.17
N PRO A 261 18.22 15.23 2.23
CA PRO A 261 16.79 15.44 2.17
C PRO A 261 16.10 14.83 3.40
N ARG A 262 14.85 15.24 3.64
CA ARG A 262 13.96 14.58 4.61
C ARG A 262 13.83 13.09 4.29
N VAL A 263 13.70 12.29 5.33
CA VAL A 263 13.55 10.84 5.25
C VAL A 263 12.17 10.41 5.74
N PRO A 264 11.51 9.46 5.07
CA PRO A 264 10.18 9.03 5.45
C PRO A 264 10.25 8.13 6.68
N GLY A 265 9.18 8.13 7.47
CA GLY A 265 8.94 7.01 8.38
C GLY A 265 8.77 5.72 7.57
N LYS A 266 9.38 4.63 8.02
CA LYS A 266 9.48 3.40 7.22
C LYS A 266 9.19 2.17 8.06
N GLN A 267 8.30 1.31 7.55
CA GLN A 267 8.14 -0.06 8.02
C GLN A 267 8.26 -1.04 6.87
N GLN A 268 8.72 -2.25 7.14
CA GLN A 268 8.93 -3.27 6.12
C GLN A 268 8.56 -4.65 6.63
N THR A 269 8.00 -5.48 5.76
CA THR A 269 7.78 -6.91 5.99
C THR A 269 8.16 -7.73 4.75
N VAL A 270 8.22 -9.04 4.94
CA VAL A 270 8.18 -10.01 3.85
C VAL A 270 6.88 -10.81 3.99
N ILE A 271 6.26 -11.09 2.85
CA ILE A 271 5.07 -11.93 2.71
C ILE A 271 5.43 -13.12 1.85
N SER A 272 5.08 -14.33 2.28
CA SER A 272 5.37 -15.58 1.56
C SER A 272 4.12 -16.29 1.09
N PHE A 273 4.25 -16.95 -0.04
CA PHE A 273 3.17 -17.66 -0.69
C PHE A 273 3.63 -19.02 -1.20
N THR A 274 2.78 -20.03 -1.06
CA THR A 274 2.90 -21.31 -1.73
C THR A 274 2.29 -21.25 -3.13
N LYS A 275 2.87 -22.03 -4.05
CA LYS A 275 2.26 -22.33 -5.35
C LYS A 275 1.48 -23.65 -5.34
N LYS A 276 1.49 -24.35 -4.20
CA LYS A 276 0.79 -25.62 -4.05
C LYS A 276 -0.72 -25.40 -4.25
N ASN A 277 -1.34 -26.22 -5.08
CA ASN A 277 -2.76 -26.16 -5.42
C ASN A 277 -3.22 -24.88 -6.15
N ILE A 278 -2.29 -24.12 -6.73
CA ILE A 278 -2.60 -22.92 -7.53
C ILE A 278 -2.01 -23.11 -8.93
N PRO A 279 -2.59 -24.00 -9.76
CA PRO A 279 -2.05 -24.29 -11.07
C PRO A 279 -2.13 -23.07 -11.99
N GLY A 280 -1.10 -22.87 -12.80
CA GLY A 280 -1.09 -21.82 -13.82
C GLY A 280 -0.84 -20.40 -13.31
N VAL A 281 -0.44 -20.23 -12.04
CA VAL A 281 0.01 -18.92 -11.52
C VAL A 281 1.33 -18.51 -12.17
N ASN A 282 1.36 -17.32 -12.75
CA ASN A 282 2.54 -16.74 -13.37
C ASN A 282 2.93 -15.43 -12.67
N ILE A 283 3.81 -15.58 -11.69
CA ILE A 283 4.24 -14.50 -10.79
C ILE A 283 4.88 -13.34 -11.55
N ALA A 284 5.80 -13.65 -12.47
CA ALA A 284 6.50 -12.65 -13.28
C ALA A 284 5.60 -11.97 -14.33
N ALA A 285 4.49 -12.60 -14.73
CA ALA A 285 3.54 -12.04 -15.70
C ALA A 285 2.46 -11.15 -15.07
N GLY A 286 2.45 -10.96 -13.76
CA GLY A 286 1.52 -10.06 -13.06
C GLY A 286 0.85 -10.68 -11.84
N ASP A 287 0.72 -12.01 -11.76
CA ASP A 287 -0.01 -12.66 -10.65
C ASP A 287 0.65 -12.44 -9.28
N GLY A 288 1.93 -12.06 -9.25
CA GLY A 288 2.68 -11.73 -8.04
C GLY A 288 2.49 -10.29 -7.54
N PHE A 289 1.68 -9.48 -8.21
CA PHE A 289 1.44 -8.08 -7.89
C PHE A 289 -0.02 -7.85 -7.48
N PRO A 290 -0.27 -6.94 -6.52
CA PRO A 290 -1.62 -6.69 -6.06
C PRO A 290 -2.47 -6.02 -7.14
N THR A 291 -3.77 -6.35 -7.13
CA THR A 291 -4.77 -5.70 -7.98
C THR A 291 -5.44 -4.53 -7.28
N LYS A 292 -5.47 -4.56 -5.94
CA LYS A 292 -5.85 -3.41 -5.09
C LYS A 292 -5.01 -3.35 -3.83
N VAL A 293 -4.80 -2.13 -3.35
CA VAL A 293 -4.20 -1.87 -2.04
C VAL A 293 -5.01 -0.80 -1.34
N PHE A 294 -5.33 -1.03 -0.09
CA PHE A 294 -5.97 -0.06 0.79
C PHE A 294 -5.00 0.29 1.92
N PHE A 295 -4.87 1.57 2.26
CA PHE A 295 -4.14 2.02 3.43
C PHE A 295 -5.08 2.83 4.33
N ASN A 296 -5.26 2.40 5.58
CA ASN A 296 -6.17 3.01 6.55
C ASN A 296 -7.59 3.26 6.00
N GLY A 297 -8.07 2.39 5.11
CA GLY A 297 -9.42 2.45 4.52
C GLY A 297 -9.54 3.24 3.21
N GLU A 298 -8.46 3.85 2.72
CA GLU A 298 -8.44 4.52 1.41
C GLU A 298 -7.77 3.63 0.36
N GLU A 299 -8.36 3.52 -0.83
CA GLU A 299 -7.78 2.78 -1.95
C GLU A 299 -6.61 3.57 -2.54
N CYS A 300 -5.46 2.92 -2.70
CA CYS A 300 -4.26 3.53 -3.25
C CYS A 300 -4.23 3.46 -4.77
N SER A 301 -3.58 4.43 -5.42
CA SER A 301 -3.30 4.35 -6.86
C SER A 301 -2.23 3.30 -7.14
N LEU A 302 -2.50 2.39 -8.08
CA LEU A 302 -1.55 1.38 -8.56
C LEU A 302 -1.01 1.73 -9.97
N PRO A 303 0.25 1.37 -10.28
CA PRO A 303 0.75 1.43 -11.65
C PRO A 303 0.00 0.47 -12.57
N SER A 304 -0.16 0.85 -13.84
CA SER A 304 -0.82 0.02 -14.87
C SER A 304 0.11 -1.00 -15.53
N ILE A 305 1.40 -0.95 -15.23
CA ILE A 305 2.44 -1.81 -15.83
C ILE A 305 3.24 -2.53 -14.75
N TYR A 306 3.71 -3.73 -15.08
CA TYR A 306 4.56 -4.54 -14.20
C TYR A 306 6.02 -4.50 -14.61
N PRO A 307 6.97 -4.72 -13.68
CA PRO A 307 8.37 -4.85 -14.04
C PRO A 307 8.56 -5.99 -15.05
N THR A 308 9.29 -5.71 -16.12
CA THR A 308 9.67 -6.70 -17.14
C THR A 308 11.17 -6.99 -17.09
N SER A 309 11.62 -8.20 -17.41
CA SER A 309 13.06 -8.46 -17.49
C SER A 309 13.72 -7.64 -18.61
N ASN A 310 14.94 -7.14 -18.37
CA ASN A 310 15.71 -6.38 -19.37
C ASN A 310 16.12 -7.24 -20.60
N SER A 311 15.86 -8.55 -20.61
CA SER A 311 16.19 -9.45 -21.72
C SER A 311 15.21 -9.38 -22.90
N ASN A 312 13.99 -8.88 -22.70
CA ASN A 312 12.95 -8.89 -23.73
C ASN A 312 13.20 -7.91 -24.89
N GLY A 313 14.15 -6.98 -24.75
CA GLY A 313 14.53 -6.06 -25.83
C GLY A 313 15.43 -6.64 -26.92
N LYS A 314 15.97 -7.86 -26.75
CA LYS A 314 16.93 -8.46 -27.72
C LYS A 314 16.35 -9.57 -28.60
N GLY A 315 15.16 -10.09 -28.29
CA GLY A 315 14.55 -11.20 -29.04
C GLY A 315 14.13 -10.84 -30.46
N SER A 316 13.56 -9.64 -30.65
CA SER A 316 13.07 -9.16 -31.97
C SER A 316 14.22 -8.94 -32.98
N ALA A 317 15.31 -8.31 -32.54
CA ALA A 317 16.47 -8.04 -33.40
C ALA A 317 17.20 -9.32 -33.82
N MET A 318 17.28 -10.34 -32.95
CA MET A 318 17.91 -11.61 -33.28
C MET A 318 17.11 -12.40 -34.33
N ILE A 319 15.78 -12.45 -34.20
CA ILE A 319 14.90 -13.16 -35.15
C ILE A 319 14.93 -12.50 -36.54
N LEU A 320 14.93 -11.17 -36.59
CA LEU A 320 15.02 -10.44 -37.85
C LEU A 320 16.40 -10.66 -38.52
N SER A 321 17.47 -10.70 -37.73
CA SER A 321 18.83 -10.95 -38.22
C SER A 321 19.03 -12.37 -38.75
N THR A 322 18.41 -13.40 -38.14
CA THR A 322 18.51 -14.77 -38.62
C THR A 322 17.69 -14.99 -39.89
N LEU A 323 16.51 -14.36 -39.99
CA LEU A 323 15.69 -14.37 -41.20
C LEU A 323 16.41 -13.69 -42.37
N LEU A 324 17.02 -12.53 -42.17
CA LEU A 324 17.81 -11.83 -43.19
C LEU A 324 19.03 -12.64 -43.64
N ALA A 325 19.76 -13.26 -42.70
CA ALA A 325 20.90 -14.11 -43.03
C ALA A 325 20.48 -15.36 -43.83
N ALA A 326 19.36 -15.99 -43.48
CA ALA A 326 18.81 -17.12 -44.22
C ALA A 326 18.38 -16.71 -45.64
N LEU A 327 17.78 -15.54 -45.80
CA LEU A 327 17.36 -15.01 -47.10
C LEU A 327 18.57 -14.71 -48.01
N VAL A 328 19.64 -14.14 -47.45
CA VAL A 328 20.90 -13.90 -48.18
C VAL A 328 21.55 -15.22 -48.58
N LEU A 329 21.57 -16.24 -47.72
CA LEU A 329 22.11 -17.57 -48.06
C LEU A 329 21.33 -18.25 -49.18
N LEU A 330 20.00 -18.12 -49.20
CA LEU A 330 19.15 -18.66 -50.27
C LEU A 330 19.39 -17.95 -51.61
N LEU A 331 19.69 -16.65 -51.59
CA LEU A 331 20.00 -15.87 -52.81
C LEU A 331 21.42 -16.14 -53.35
N ILE A 332 22.35 -16.62 -52.52
CA ILE A 332 23.71 -16.99 -52.94
C ILE A 332 23.75 -18.41 -53.56
N GLN A 333 22.72 -19.23 -53.32
CA GLN A 333 22.60 -20.60 -53.83
C GLN A 333 21.82 -20.73 -55.14
N GLN A 334 21.41 -19.61 -55.76
CA GLN A 334 20.82 -19.54 -57.11
C GLN A 334 21.85 -19.04 -58.12
#